data_AF-A0A9N9Y5K2-F1
#
_entry.id   AF-A0A9N9Y5K2-F1
#
_cell.length_a   1.000
_cell.length_b   1.000
_cell.length_c   1.000
_cell.angle_alpha   90.00
_cell.angle_beta   90.00
_cell.angle_gamma   90.00
#
_symmetry.space_group_name_H-M   'P 1'
#
loop_
_entity.id
_entity.type
_entity.pdbx_description
1 polymer ?
#
loop_
_entity_poly.entity_id
_entity_poly.type
_entity_poly.pdbx_seq_one_letter_code
_entity_poly.pdbx_strand_id
1 'polypeptide(L)'
;MVLRIPQSWPTRSLRIWSVFLASGLFHVAIDISSGIDAKHSGAIPFFLIQPVGLMVEDLIIKIAISLGRNPDHTPSITERCIGAVWFGLWMAWTAPAYLYPVLNSKGPDDAGVVPISIIRLLGNLVAGK
;
A
#
# COMPACT_ATOMS: atom_id res chain seq x y z
N MET A 1 -19.54 9.40 -21.84
CA MET A 1 -20.72 8.84 -21.16
C MET A 1 -20.32 7.48 -20.59
N VAL A 2 -19.74 7.45 -19.38
CA VAL A 2 -19.29 6.22 -18.71
C VAL A 2 -20.41 5.76 -17.79
N LEU A 3 -20.91 4.54 -18.00
CA LEU A 3 -22.02 3.94 -17.25
C LEU A 3 -21.79 4.06 -15.73
N ARG A 4 -22.54 4.95 -15.06
CA ARG A 4 -22.80 4.87 -13.62
C ARG A 4 -23.79 3.74 -13.39
N ILE A 5 -23.30 2.51 -13.39
CA ILE A 5 -24.07 1.38 -12.86
C ILE A 5 -24.25 1.66 -11.36
N PRO A 6 -25.48 1.69 -10.82
CA PRO A 6 -25.70 1.79 -9.39
C PRO A 6 -25.10 0.54 -8.74
N GLN A 7 -23.87 0.68 -8.24
CA GLN A 7 -23.11 -0.42 -7.67
C GLN A 7 -23.70 -0.73 -6.31
N SER A 8 -24.42 -1.85 -6.22
CA SER A 8 -24.70 -2.49 -4.93
C SER A 8 -23.41 -2.65 -4.13
N TRP A 9 -23.50 -2.60 -2.80
CA TRP A 9 -22.32 -2.74 -1.92
C TRP A 9 -21.43 -3.97 -2.26
N PRO A 10 -21.99 -5.15 -2.61
CA PRO A 10 -21.20 -6.30 -3.03
C PRO A 10 -20.41 -6.09 -4.33
N THR A 11 -21.02 -5.47 -5.35
CA THR A 11 -20.35 -5.25 -6.65
C THR A 11 -19.20 -4.25 -6.52
N ARG A 12 -19.34 -3.25 -5.65
CA ARG A 12 -18.26 -2.30 -5.36
C ARG A 12 -17.09 -2.98 -4.66
N SER A 13 -17.37 -3.82 -3.66
CA SER A 13 -16.35 -4.57 -2.95
C SER A 13 -15.60 -5.50 -3.90
N LEU A 14 -16.30 -6.36 -4.65
CA LEU A 14 -15.68 -7.27 -5.61
C LEU A 14 -14.78 -6.56 -6.61
N ARG A 15 -15.18 -5.38 -7.09
CA ARG A 15 -14.35 -4.56 -7.97
C ARG A 15 -13.05 -4.12 -7.30
N ILE A 16 -13.11 -3.64 -6.06
CA ILE A 16 -11.92 -3.23 -5.29
C ILE A 16 -10.99 -4.43 -5.11
N TRP A 17 -11.52 -5.56 -4.63
CA TRP A 17 -10.76 -6.79 -4.46
C TRP A 17 -10.11 -7.27 -5.78
N SER A 18 -10.83 -7.17 -6.91
CA SER A 18 -10.32 -7.56 -8.23
C SER A 18 -9.16 -6.66 -8.68
N VAL A 19 -9.26 -5.36 -8.45
CA VAL A 19 -8.19 -4.39 -8.79
C VAL A 19 -6.92 -4.69 -8.00
N PHE A 20 -7.05 -4.92 -6.70
CA PHE A 20 -5.91 -5.25 -5.84
C PHE A 20 -5.33 -6.63 -6.16
N LEU A 21 -6.17 -7.63 -6.47
CA LEU A 21 -5.69 -8.92 -6.93
C LEU A 21 -4.92 -8.81 -8.24
N ALA A 22 -5.43 -8.08 -9.22
CA ALA A 22 -4.73 -7.85 -10.49
C ALA A 22 -3.38 -7.16 -10.24
N SER A 23 -3.34 -6.14 -9.38
CA SER A 23 -2.10 -5.46 -9.00
C SER A 23 -1.10 -6.43 -8.34
N GLY A 24 -1.56 -7.28 -7.42
CA GLY A 24 -0.72 -8.30 -6.80
C GLY A 24 -0.17 -9.31 -7.80
N LEU A 25 -0.96 -9.75 -8.78
CA LEU A 25 -0.50 -10.64 -9.84
C LEU A 25 0.58 -10.00 -10.73
N PHE A 26 0.44 -8.72 -11.08
CA PHE A 26 1.49 -7.99 -11.79
C PHE A 26 2.79 -7.91 -10.99
N HIS A 27 2.71 -7.64 -9.68
CA HIS A 27 3.89 -7.63 -8.82
C HIS A 27 4.55 -9.00 -8.71
N VAL A 28 3.76 -10.08 -8.59
CA VAL A 28 4.31 -11.45 -8.63
C VAL A 28 5.02 -11.73 -9.96
N ALA A 29 4.46 -11.30 -11.09
CA ALA A 29 5.11 -11.50 -12.40
C ALA A 29 6.47 -10.78 -12.48
N ILE A 30 6.55 -9.55 -11.94
CA ILE A 30 7.80 -8.79 -11.86
C ILE A 30 8.80 -9.49 -10.94
N ASP A 31 8.34 -9.95 -9.77
CA ASP A 31 9.19 -10.63 -8.78
C ASP A 31 9.77 -11.93 -9.34
N ILE A 32 8.94 -12.75 -10.02
CA ILE A 32 9.39 -13.97 -10.72
C ILE A 32 10.42 -13.64 -11.80
N SER A 33 10.17 -12.59 -12.61
CA SER A 33 11.13 -12.14 -13.63
C SER A 33 12.45 -11.63 -13.03
N SER A 34 12.43 -11.22 -11.76
CA SER A 34 13.59 -10.77 -10.98
C SER A 34 14.26 -11.89 -10.18
N GLY A 35 13.81 -13.15 -10.33
CA GLY A 35 14.39 -14.31 -9.65
C GLY A 35 13.83 -14.59 -8.25
N ILE A 36 12.74 -13.93 -7.83
CA ILE A 36 12.08 -14.15 -6.55
C ILE A 36 10.95 -15.17 -6.72
N ASP A 37 10.95 -16.22 -5.91
CA ASP A 37 9.85 -17.19 -5.90
C ASP A 37 8.51 -16.53 -5.54
N ALA A 38 7.46 -16.87 -6.29
CA ALA A 38 6.10 -16.35 -6.08
C ALA A 38 5.57 -16.58 -4.64
N LYS A 39 6.01 -17.64 -3.98
CA LYS A 39 5.63 -17.97 -2.58
C LYS A 39 6.37 -17.10 -1.56
N HIS A 40 7.56 -16.61 -1.90
CA HIS A 40 8.40 -15.79 -1.02
C HIS A 40 8.25 -14.29 -1.28
N SER A 41 7.75 -13.88 -2.45
CA SER A 41 7.51 -12.49 -2.82
C SER A 41 6.66 -11.72 -1.80
N GLY A 42 5.61 -12.34 -1.23
CA GLY A 42 4.70 -11.67 -0.31
C GLY A 42 3.76 -10.64 -0.97
N ALA A 43 3.79 -10.51 -2.31
CA ALA A 43 2.94 -9.55 -3.04
C ALA A 43 1.44 -9.84 -2.86
N ILE A 44 0.99 -11.08 -3.12
CA ILE A 44 -0.44 -11.43 -3.01
C ILE A 44 -1.03 -11.11 -1.62
N PRO A 45 -0.45 -11.55 -0.49
CA PRO A 45 -0.99 -11.20 0.81
C PRO A 45 -0.92 -9.69 1.09
N PHE A 46 0.11 -8.98 0.62
CA PHE A 46 0.20 -7.52 0.77
C PHE A 46 -0.89 -6.77 -0.02
N PHE A 47 -1.19 -7.16 -1.26
CA PHE A 47 -2.21 -6.47 -2.05
C PHE A 47 -3.63 -6.86 -1.60
N LEU A 48 -3.85 -8.11 -1.19
CA LEU A 48 -5.16 -8.57 -0.72
C LEU A 48 -5.56 -8.05 0.66
N ILE A 49 -4.61 -7.61 1.50
CA ILE A 49 -4.96 -6.97 2.78
C ILE A 49 -5.39 -5.50 2.59
N GLN A 50 -5.01 -4.83 1.50
CA GLN A 50 -5.33 -3.41 1.27
C GLN A 50 -6.83 -3.08 1.23
N PRO A 51 -7.69 -3.87 0.54
CA PRO A 51 -9.14 -3.68 0.61
C PRO A 51 -9.70 -3.68 2.03
N VAL A 52 -9.11 -4.43 2.95
CA VAL A 52 -9.55 -4.48 4.36
C VAL A 52 -9.33 -3.14 5.04
N GLY A 53 -8.18 -2.51 4.84
CA GLY A 53 -7.88 -1.18 5.38
C GLY A 53 -8.88 -0.13 4.89
N LEU A 54 -9.22 -0.18 3.60
CA LEU A 54 -10.26 0.68 3.00
C LEU A 54 -11.65 0.42 3.59
N MET A 55 -12.01 -0.83 3.86
CA MET A 55 -13.28 -1.17 4.49
C MET A 55 -13.37 -0.69 5.95
N VAL A 56 -12.26 -0.72 6.69
CA VAL A 56 -12.17 -0.17 8.05
C VAL A 56 -12.34 1.34 8.03
N GLU A 57 -11.67 2.03 7.12
CA GLU A 57 -11.82 3.49 6.93
C GLU A 57 -13.27 3.87 6.56
N ASP A 58 -13.87 3.16 5.59
CA ASP A 58 -15.27 3.34 5.19
C ASP A 58 -16.23 3.14 6.39
N LEU A 59 -15.94 2.18 7.29
CA LEU A 59 -16.73 1.93 8.49
C LEU A 59 -16.61 3.09 9.50
N ILE A 60 -15.39 3.57 9.76
CA ILE A 60 -15.16 4.70 10.69
C ILE A 60 -15.89 5.95 10.18
N ILE A 61 -15.83 6.22 8.87
CA ILE A 61 -16.54 7.36 8.26
C ILE A 61 -18.06 7.20 8.42
N LYS A 62 -18.61 6.02 8.17
CA LYS A 62 -20.05 5.75 8.36
C LYS A 62 -20.49 5.93 9.81
N ILE A 63 -19.68 5.47 10.77
CA ILE A 63 -19.95 5.67 12.20
C ILE A 63 -19.94 7.17 12.52
N ALA A 64 -18.93 7.90 12.06
CA ALA A 64 -18.86 9.35 12.27
C ALA A 64 -20.09 10.08 11.72
N ILE A 65 -20.55 9.72 10.51
CA ILE A 65 -21.78 10.26 9.91
C ILE A 65 -23.00 9.92 10.78
N SER A 66 -23.10 8.67 11.26
CA SER A 66 -24.21 8.26 12.14
C SER A 66 -24.23 9.01 13.48
N LEU A 67 -23.08 9.49 13.95
CA LEU A 67 -22.93 10.30 15.16
C LEU A 67 -23.20 11.80 14.93
N GLY A 68 -23.68 12.18 13.74
CA GLY A 68 -24.08 13.56 13.42
C GLY A 68 -23.05 14.35 12.60
N ARG A 69 -21.98 13.71 12.11
CA ARG A 69 -21.06 14.36 11.18
C ARG A 69 -21.75 14.58 9.83
N ASN A 70 -21.65 15.80 9.30
CA ASN A 70 -22.22 16.12 8.00
C ASN A 70 -21.47 15.35 6.88
N PRO A 71 -22.17 14.56 6.04
CA PRO A 71 -21.55 13.82 4.93
C PRO A 71 -20.92 14.73 3.87
N ASP A 72 -21.41 15.97 3.71
CA ASP A 72 -20.87 16.96 2.77
C ASP A 72 -19.75 17.81 3.40
N HIS A 73 -19.29 17.45 4.60
CA HIS A 73 -18.21 18.14 5.29
C HIS A 73 -16.88 18.01 4.55
N THR A 74 -16.29 19.16 4.21
CA THR A 74 -14.94 19.21 3.66
C THR A 74 -13.92 18.82 4.73
N PRO A 75 -13.06 17.81 4.50
CA PRO A 75 -12.12 17.35 5.52
C PRO A 75 -11.20 18.47 5.98
N SER A 76 -11.11 18.69 7.29
CA SER A 76 -10.18 19.65 7.87
C SER A 76 -8.73 19.17 7.71
N ILE A 77 -7.74 20.06 7.91
CA ILE A 77 -6.32 19.67 7.87
C ILE A 77 -6.04 18.57 8.90
N THR A 78 -6.61 18.66 10.10
CA THR A 78 -6.47 17.65 11.14
C THR A 78 -7.00 16.29 10.71
N GLU A 79 -8.16 16.24 10.05
CA GLU A 79 -8.75 14.99 9.57
C GLU A 79 -7.93 14.37 8.43
N ARG A 80 -7.36 15.21 7.56
CA ARG A 80 -6.41 14.75 6.55
C ARG A 80 -5.14 14.18 7.19
N CYS A 81 -4.63 14.81 8.24
CA CYS A 81 -3.50 14.30 9.00
C CYS A 81 -3.83 12.96 9.68
N ILE A 82 -5.02 12.82 10.27
CA ILE A 82 -5.47 11.56 10.88
C ILE A 82 -5.55 10.45 9.83
N GLY A 83 -6.17 10.73 8.67
CA GLY A 83 -6.24 9.77 7.56
C GLY A 83 -4.86 9.39 7.02
N ALA A 84 -3.95 10.37 6.89
CA ALA A 84 -2.58 10.13 6.46
C ALA A 84 -1.78 9.29 7.47
N VAL A 85 -1.94 9.55 8.78
CA VAL A 85 -1.32 8.77 9.86
C VAL A 85 -1.89 7.36 9.86
N TRP A 86 -3.20 7.20 9.74
CA TRP A 86 -3.86 5.89 9.62
C TRP A 86 -3.31 5.09 8.45
N PHE A 87 -3.29 5.68 7.25
CA PHE A 87 -2.74 5.04 6.06
C PHE A 87 -1.26 4.70 6.24
N GLY A 88 -0.47 5.60 6.83
CA GLY A 88 0.94 5.37 7.14
C GLY A 88 1.16 4.20 8.10
N LEU A 89 0.38 4.10 9.17
CA LEU A 89 0.42 2.98 10.11
C LEU A 89 -0.01 1.67 9.45
N TRP A 90 -1.04 1.71 8.61
CA TRP A 90 -1.50 0.56 7.84
C TRP A 90 -0.42 0.06 6.87
N MET A 91 0.26 0.97 6.19
CA MET A 91 1.41 0.66 5.33
C MET A 91 2.58 0.13 6.15
N ALA A 92 2.91 0.75 7.29
CA ALA A 92 4.00 0.29 8.15
C ALA A 92 3.79 -1.13 8.67
N TRP A 93 2.53 -1.53 8.91
CA TRP A 93 2.19 -2.91 9.26
C TRP A 93 2.28 -3.84 8.06
N THR A 94 1.60 -3.51 6.96
CA THR A 94 1.38 -4.46 5.86
C THR A 94 2.58 -4.56 4.92
N ALA A 95 3.31 -3.46 4.71
CA ALA A 95 4.40 -3.38 3.74
C ALA A 95 5.61 -4.28 4.04
N PRO A 96 6.07 -4.49 5.30
CA PRO A 96 7.19 -5.39 5.59
C PRO A 96 7.03 -6.80 5.01
N ALA A 97 5.81 -7.33 4.94
CA ALA A 97 5.54 -8.64 4.37
C ALA A 97 5.91 -8.76 2.88
N TYR A 98 5.90 -7.64 2.15
CA TYR A 98 6.30 -7.56 0.74
C TYR A 98 7.69 -6.95 0.55
N LEU A 99 8.00 -5.89 1.29
CA LEU A 99 9.26 -5.15 1.15
C LEU A 99 10.47 -5.96 1.63
N TYR A 100 10.36 -6.73 2.72
CA TYR A 100 11.52 -7.49 3.21
C TYR A 100 12.00 -8.56 2.22
N PRO A 101 11.12 -9.40 1.63
CA PRO A 101 11.53 -10.30 0.56
C PRO A 101 12.20 -9.58 -0.61
N VAL A 102 11.59 -8.50 -1.12
CA VAL A 102 12.09 -7.75 -2.29
C VAL A 102 13.42 -7.05 -2.01
N LEU A 103 13.62 -6.55 -0.80
CA LEU A 103 14.88 -5.90 -0.39
C LEU A 103 15.99 -6.93 -0.16
N ASN A 104 15.67 -8.10 0.41
CA ASN A 104 16.65 -9.14 0.71
C ASN A 104 17.05 -9.95 -0.53
N SER A 105 16.17 -10.05 -1.54
CA SER A 105 16.48 -10.73 -2.80
C SER A 105 17.44 -9.94 -3.69
N LYS A 106 17.61 -8.64 -3.44
CA LYS A 106 18.58 -7.79 -4.11
C LYS A 106 19.82 -7.74 -3.23
N GLY A 107 20.83 -8.56 -3.54
CA GLY A 107 22.06 -8.65 -2.76
C GLY A 107 22.77 -7.29 -2.62
N PRO A 108 23.74 -7.15 -1.69
CA PRO A 108 24.52 -5.92 -1.48
C PRO A 108 25.15 -5.36 -2.77
N ASP A 109 25.38 -6.21 -3.76
CA ASP A 109 26.01 -5.89 -5.05
C ASP A 109 25.00 -5.41 -6.11
N ASP A 110 23.70 -5.70 -5.95
CA ASP A 110 22.59 -5.24 -6.80
C ASP A 110 21.86 -4.03 -6.19
N ALA A 111 22.58 -3.24 -5.40
CA ALA A 111 22.12 -1.99 -4.85
C ALA A 111 21.97 -0.92 -5.95
N GLY A 112 20.82 -0.87 -6.62
CA GLY A 112 20.36 0.41 -7.16
C GLY A 112 19.42 0.36 -8.36
N VAL A 113 18.10 0.31 -8.10
CA VAL A 113 17.16 1.12 -8.89
C VAL A 113 17.28 2.61 -8.51
N VAL A 114 17.98 2.91 -7.42
CA VAL A 114 18.40 4.28 -7.04
C VAL A 114 19.92 4.35 -7.02
N PRO A 115 20.55 5.10 -7.94
CA PRO A 115 22.01 5.30 -7.99
C PRO A 115 22.61 5.98 -6.75
N ILE A 116 21.78 6.50 -5.85
CA ILE A 116 22.18 7.33 -4.71
C ILE A 116 21.64 6.68 -3.42
N SER A 117 22.49 5.94 -2.72
CA SER A 117 22.20 5.54 -1.34
C SER A 117 22.58 6.68 -0.40
N ILE A 118 21.58 7.32 0.21
CA ILE A 118 21.80 8.39 1.22
C ILE A 118 22.60 7.83 2.41
N ILE A 119 22.39 6.56 2.76
CA ILE A 119 23.14 5.89 3.83
C ILE A 119 24.62 5.75 3.44
N ARG A 120 24.91 5.43 2.18
CA ARG A 120 26.28 5.36 1.65
C ARG A 120 26.91 6.75 1.49
N LEU A 121 26.12 7.75 1.11
CA LEU A 121 26.56 9.16 1.03
C LEU A 121 26.91 9.73 2.41
N LEU A 122 26.03 9.51 3.41
CA LEU A 122 26.27 9.92 4.79
C LEU A 122 27.40 9.10 5.42
N GLY A 123 27.46 7.79 5.13
CA GLY A 123 28.56 6.94 5.53
C GLY A 123 29.90 7.44 5.00
N ASN A 124 29.99 7.81 3.72
CA ASN A 124 31.22 8.37 3.13
C ASN A 124 31.54 9.79 3.63
N LEU A 125 30.54 10.61 3.98
CA LEU A 125 30.75 11.92 4.59
C LEU A 125 31.24 11.83 6.04
N VAL A 126 30.77 10.82 6.79
CA VAL A 126 31.18 10.55 8.17
C VAL A 126 32.51 9.77 8.21
N ALA A 127 32.73 8.88 7.24
CA ALA A 127 33.93 8.06 7.11
C ALA A 127 35.03 8.72 6.28
N GLY A 128 34.82 9.95 5.78
CA GLY A 128 35.77 10.74 5.03
C GLY A 128 37.00 11.15 5.84
N LYS A 129 37.89 10.17 6.04
CA LYS A 129 39.28 10.23 5.57
C LYS A 129 39.36 9.57 4.19
#